data_AF-A0A9W7Z550-F1
#
_entry.id   AF-A0A9W7Z550-F1
#
_cell.length_a   1.000
_cell.length_b   1.000
_cell.length_c   1.000
_cell.angle_alpha   90.00
_cell.angle_beta   90.00
_cell.angle_gamma   90.00
#
_symmetry.space_group_name_H-M   'P 1'
#
loop_
_entity.id
_entity.type
_entity.pdbx_description
1 polymer ?
#
loop_
_entity_poly.entity_id
_entity_poly.type
_entity_poly.pdbx_seq_one_letter_code
_entity_poly.pdbx_strand_id
1 'polypeptide(L)'
;MNPIAVQLRTLLTSVLQSDEAQSCDSILLSGGLDTSIAAEIINEQQESQLNAGITVTIDPSSNQLANKHNLFIKQPQDIEYATRIANKLGISHHVLTPTLDELVNGPAMDLCTKTLRTFESMELRNAMVIAHALLYAKSLGLSRVCTGDGADELFAGYKFMHQMDKNKLCSYIREMAKTMRFCAIPLAKSLGIAVWSPYLDGRVIEFATSNSEIPASLLIGEFSGAVHGKLILRQAFPGVVAAARGKEPIECGSGTAVMPALAEHLIADDEFAERTREIKLRFDIDVGDKERLLYFPSFQRMVLEDLQIMNMMGRYGANACPDCSGDMVNMARPGLDQFLTAAYRHYDLIVWSQTSWMVLESKMTILGMLTHPNYRIVSALNSSMMISVRSQRGGKVVSHHVKALEIIWSWFSQYNYKNIVHVDDLDRNFVLNWQSGLRIRPYKRNSLRAYRDRELEKLAQYLLLIAELDTFEHLDHSQWKGLVG
;
A
#
# COMPACT_ATOMS: atom_id res chain seq x y z
N MET A 1 24.37 8.90 -41.38
CA MET A 1 23.31 8.76 -40.36
C MET A 1 21.98 9.13 -41.01
N ASN A 2 20.88 8.41 -40.74
CA ASN A 2 19.57 8.72 -41.34
C ASN A 2 19.11 10.15 -40.94
N PRO A 3 18.52 10.96 -41.85
CA PRO A 3 18.11 12.33 -41.52
C PRO A 3 17.16 12.45 -40.31
N ILE A 4 16.24 11.50 -40.15
CA ILE A 4 15.29 11.48 -39.03
C ILE A 4 16.03 11.15 -37.71
N ALA A 5 17.01 10.25 -37.76
CA ALA A 5 17.86 9.96 -36.60
C ALA A 5 18.73 11.17 -36.21
N VAL A 6 19.18 11.98 -37.17
CA VAL A 6 19.89 13.24 -36.89
C VAL A 6 18.96 14.26 -36.23
N GLN A 7 17.72 14.39 -36.72
CA GLN A 7 16.71 15.26 -36.09
C GLN A 7 16.43 14.82 -34.64
N LEU A 8 16.25 13.52 -34.40
CA LEU A 8 16.05 12.98 -33.05
C LEU A 8 17.26 13.23 -32.16
N ARG A 9 18.49 13.05 -32.67
CA ARG A 9 19.71 13.38 -31.93
C ARG A 9 19.69 14.84 -31.49
N THR A 10 19.49 15.78 -32.41
CA THR A 10 19.49 17.22 -32.11
C THR A 10 18.42 17.56 -31.08
N LEU A 11 17.20 17.05 -31.26
CA LEU A 11 16.10 17.26 -30.32
C LEU A 11 16.44 16.71 -28.93
N LEU A 12 16.82 15.44 -28.84
CA LEU A 12 17.04 14.79 -27.54
C LEU A 12 18.27 15.36 -26.84
N THR A 13 19.33 15.72 -27.56
CA THR A 13 20.47 16.47 -27.01
C THR A 13 20.02 17.82 -26.44
N SER A 14 19.15 18.56 -27.14
CA SER A 14 18.62 19.83 -26.61
C SER A 14 17.78 19.67 -25.34
N VAL A 15 17.04 18.55 -25.22
CA VAL A 15 16.26 18.21 -24.02
C VAL A 15 17.19 17.81 -22.87
N LEU A 16 18.19 16.97 -23.15
CA LEU A 16 19.17 16.48 -22.17
C LEU A 16 20.16 17.56 -21.71
N GLN A 17 20.18 18.71 -22.37
CA GLN A 17 21.01 19.87 -22.01
C GLN A 17 20.19 21.04 -21.46
N SER A 18 18.86 20.88 -21.30
CA SER A 18 18.01 21.93 -20.73
C SER A 18 18.27 22.13 -19.23
N ASP A 19 17.80 23.26 -18.70
CA ASP A 19 17.92 23.58 -17.27
C ASP A 19 17.26 22.49 -16.39
N GLU A 20 16.16 21.88 -16.85
CA GLU A 20 15.52 20.75 -16.17
C GLU A 20 16.46 19.54 -16.09
N ALA A 21 17.16 19.20 -17.17
CA ALA A 21 18.13 18.11 -17.17
C ALA A 21 19.32 18.40 -16.24
N GLN A 22 19.85 19.62 -16.30
CA GLN A 22 20.94 20.10 -15.45
C GLN A 22 20.57 20.11 -13.97
N SER A 23 19.29 20.24 -13.66
CA SER A 23 18.80 20.22 -12.29
C SER A 23 18.69 18.82 -11.67
N CYS A 24 19.00 17.75 -12.42
CA CYS A 24 19.09 16.39 -11.91
C CYS A 24 20.43 16.14 -11.22
N ASP A 25 20.39 15.72 -9.96
CA ASP A 25 21.59 15.41 -9.17
C ASP A 25 22.00 13.93 -9.27
N SER A 26 21.11 13.08 -9.78
CA SER A 26 21.34 11.63 -9.88
C SER A 26 20.53 10.97 -10.99
N ILE A 27 20.87 9.71 -11.31
CA ILE A 27 20.16 8.88 -12.29
C ILE A 27 19.92 7.47 -11.75
N LEU A 28 18.74 6.89 -12.01
CA LEU A 28 18.51 5.45 -11.87
C LEU A 28 19.16 4.74 -13.07
N LEU A 29 20.33 4.15 -12.85
CA LEU A 29 21.20 3.66 -13.91
C LEU A 29 21.07 2.14 -14.07
N SER A 30 20.23 1.69 -15.00
CA SER A 30 20.11 0.26 -15.36
C SER A 30 21.19 -0.21 -16.35
N GLY A 31 21.93 0.73 -16.94
CA GLY A 31 22.84 0.46 -18.05
C GLY A 31 22.13 0.01 -19.34
N GLY A 32 20.81 0.20 -19.43
CA GLY A 32 20.07 0.04 -20.68
C GLY A 32 20.38 1.17 -21.66
N LEU A 33 19.96 1.02 -22.93
CA LEU A 33 20.14 2.04 -23.97
C LEU A 33 19.69 3.42 -23.50
N ASP A 34 18.52 3.49 -22.87
CA ASP A 34 17.82 4.75 -22.57
C ASP A 34 18.56 5.54 -21.49
N THR A 35 18.87 4.89 -20.37
CA THR A 35 19.66 5.48 -19.29
C THR A 35 21.10 5.76 -19.70
N SER A 36 21.65 5.02 -20.67
CA SER A 36 22.99 5.30 -21.21
C SER A 36 22.99 6.59 -22.03
N ILE A 37 22.01 6.76 -22.92
CA ILE A 37 21.84 8.01 -23.68
C ILE A 37 21.64 9.18 -22.70
N ALA A 38 20.75 9.03 -21.72
CA ALA A 38 20.51 10.09 -20.74
C ALA A 38 21.79 10.46 -19.96
N ALA A 39 22.45 9.49 -19.32
CA ALA A 39 23.63 9.74 -18.51
C ALA A 39 24.79 10.33 -19.32
N GLU A 40 25.09 9.74 -20.48
CA GLU A 40 26.27 10.14 -21.25
C GLU A 40 26.12 11.52 -21.88
N ILE A 41 24.91 11.89 -22.34
CA ILE A 41 24.69 13.21 -22.96
C ILE A 41 24.54 14.32 -21.92
N ILE A 42 23.93 14.06 -20.75
CA ILE A 42 23.89 15.05 -19.65
C ILE A 42 25.32 15.44 -19.26
N ASN A 43 26.21 14.44 -19.17
CA ASN A 43 27.59 14.63 -18.70
C ASN A 43 28.58 15.05 -19.81
N GLU A 44 28.12 15.26 -21.06
CA GLU A 44 28.96 15.84 -22.13
C GLU A 44 29.27 17.34 -21.88
N GLN A 45 28.45 18.04 -21.09
CA GLN A 45 28.66 19.45 -20.73
C GLN A 45 29.54 19.56 -19.46
N GLN A 46 30.62 20.33 -19.53
CA GLN A 46 31.59 20.42 -18.43
C GLN A 46 31.05 21.09 -17.15
N GLU A 47 29.95 21.84 -17.23
CA GLU A 47 29.40 22.66 -16.13
C GLU A 47 28.27 21.99 -15.34
N SER A 48 27.76 20.82 -15.76
CA SER A 48 26.72 20.08 -15.04
C SER A 48 27.03 18.59 -15.06
N GLN A 49 27.18 18.01 -13.87
CA GLN A 49 27.49 16.59 -13.72
C GLN A 49 26.43 15.93 -12.86
N LEU A 50 25.96 14.77 -13.31
CA LEU A 50 25.25 13.85 -12.44
C LEU A 50 26.19 13.47 -11.30
N ASN A 51 25.81 13.68 -10.06
CA ASN A 51 26.68 13.35 -8.92
C ASN A 51 26.73 11.84 -8.70
N ALA A 52 25.62 11.14 -8.98
CA ALA A 52 25.45 9.73 -8.64
C ALA A 52 24.63 8.95 -9.69
N GLY A 53 25.07 7.74 -10.00
CA GLY A 53 24.26 6.70 -10.63
C GLY A 53 23.87 5.63 -9.60
N ILE A 54 22.60 5.26 -9.54
CA ILE A 54 22.08 4.26 -8.59
C ILE A 54 21.59 3.04 -9.38
N THR A 55 22.11 1.86 -9.04
CA THR A 55 21.72 0.58 -9.66
C THR A 55 21.27 -0.39 -8.56
N VAL A 56 20.13 -1.04 -8.75
CA VAL A 56 19.64 -2.09 -7.85
C VAL A 56 19.78 -3.44 -8.54
N THR A 57 20.40 -4.41 -7.87
CA THR A 57 20.61 -5.74 -8.42
C THR A 57 20.63 -6.78 -7.31
N ILE A 58 19.98 -7.92 -7.51
CA ILE A 58 20.03 -9.05 -6.59
C ILE A 58 21.33 -9.80 -6.84
N ASP A 59 22.18 -9.88 -5.81
CA ASP A 59 23.34 -10.76 -5.87
C ASP A 59 22.87 -12.23 -5.71
N PRO A 60 23.05 -13.08 -6.74
CA PRO A 60 22.65 -14.49 -6.66
C PRO A 60 23.39 -15.25 -5.55
N SER A 61 24.63 -14.88 -5.26
CA SER A 61 25.51 -15.64 -4.36
C SER A 61 25.19 -15.44 -2.88
N SER A 62 24.76 -14.23 -2.50
CA SER A 62 24.43 -13.89 -1.11
C SER A 62 22.95 -14.09 -0.75
N ASN A 63 22.11 -14.51 -1.70
CA ASN A 63 20.67 -14.63 -1.46
C ASN A 63 20.29 -15.92 -0.70
N GLN A 64 20.32 -15.86 0.64
CA GLN A 64 20.02 -17.01 1.50
C GLN A 64 18.64 -17.63 1.21
N LEU A 65 17.64 -16.80 0.90
CA LEU A 65 16.29 -17.28 0.64
C LEU A 65 16.22 -18.10 -0.66
N ALA A 66 16.73 -17.57 -1.77
CA ALA A 66 16.78 -18.31 -3.03
C ALA A 66 17.68 -19.55 -2.92
N ASN A 67 18.85 -19.44 -2.27
CA ASN A 67 19.78 -20.54 -2.07
C ASN A 67 19.19 -21.67 -1.22
N LYS A 68 18.49 -21.33 -0.13
CA LYS A 68 17.78 -22.30 0.73
C LYS A 68 16.76 -23.13 -0.06
N HIS A 69 16.13 -22.52 -1.07
CA HIS A 69 15.12 -23.16 -1.91
C HIS A 69 15.67 -23.67 -3.25
N ASN A 70 16.99 -23.68 -3.46
CA ASN A 70 17.66 -24.09 -4.71
C ASN A 70 17.12 -23.38 -5.96
N LEU A 71 16.74 -22.11 -5.82
CA LEU A 71 16.19 -21.31 -6.90
C LEU A 71 17.30 -20.67 -7.74
N PHE A 72 17.20 -20.81 -9.05
CA PHE A 72 18.15 -20.19 -9.98
C PHE A 72 17.80 -18.72 -10.22
N ILE A 73 18.71 -17.83 -9.84
CA ILE A 73 18.65 -16.41 -10.21
C ILE A 73 19.57 -16.21 -11.43
N LYS A 74 18.98 -15.83 -12.58
CA LYS A 74 19.74 -15.45 -13.77
C LYS A 74 20.67 -14.28 -13.40
N GLN A 75 21.95 -14.40 -13.75
CA GLN A 75 22.94 -13.37 -13.45
C GLN A 75 22.47 -12.01 -14.03
N PRO A 76 22.25 -10.98 -13.19
CA PRO A 76 21.69 -9.72 -13.66
C PRO A 76 22.73 -8.90 -14.43
N GLN A 77 22.39 -8.50 -15.66
CA GLN A 77 23.33 -7.83 -16.57
C GLN A 77 23.39 -6.31 -16.39
N ASP A 78 22.47 -5.71 -15.62
CA ASP A 78 22.42 -4.25 -15.46
C ASP A 78 23.68 -3.69 -14.83
N ILE A 79 24.22 -4.38 -13.82
CA ILE A 79 25.41 -3.95 -13.09
C ILE A 79 26.63 -3.77 -14.00
N GLU A 80 26.85 -4.67 -14.95
CA GLU A 80 28.03 -4.61 -15.83
C GLU A 80 28.01 -3.34 -16.68
N TYR A 81 26.88 -3.07 -17.35
CA TYR A 81 26.73 -1.89 -18.19
C TYR A 81 26.68 -0.60 -17.37
N ALA A 82 25.95 -0.59 -16.26
CA ALA A 82 25.87 0.56 -15.36
C ALA A 82 27.26 0.95 -14.83
N THR A 83 28.06 -0.02 -14.39
CA THR A 83 29.44 0.20 -13.92
C THR A 83 30.31 0.78 -15.03
N ARG A 84 30.21 0.25 -16.26
CA ARG A 84 30.96 0.77 -17.41
C ARG A 84 30.59 2.22 -17.74
N ILE A 85 29.31 2.57 -17.66
CA ILE A 85 28.84 3.94 -17.90
C ILE A 85 29.33 4.86 -16.78
N ALA A 86 29.16 4.48 -15.51
CA ALA A 86 29.60 5.32 -14.40
C ALA A 86 31.12 5.58 -14.43
N ASN A 87 31.92 4.54 -14.73
CA ASN A 87 33.37 4.68 -14.91
C ASN A 87 33.73 5.58 -16.11
N LYS A 88 33.00 5.48 -17.22
CA LYS A 88 33.20 6.35 -18.39
C LYS A 88 32.93 7.82 -18.06
N LEU A 89 31.94 8.08 -17.21
CA LEU A 89 31.50 9.43 -16.86
C LEU A 89 32.21 10.02 -15.64
N GLY A 90 32.88 9.19 -14.83
CA GLY A 90 33.55 9.63 -13.60
C GLY A 90 32.59 9.98 -12.47
N ILE A 91 31.37 9.45 -12.48
CA ILE A 91 30.34 9.71 -11.46
C ILE A 91 30.37 8.66 -10.34
N SER A 92 29.83 8.99 -9.16
CA SER A 92 29.72 8.01 -8.07
C SER A 92 28.71 6.93 -8.41
N HIS A 93 29.13 5.66 -8.42
CA HIS A 93 28.24 4.53 -8.69
C HIS A 93 27.83 3.82 -7.40
N HIS A 94 26.54 3.93 -7.05
CA HIS A 94 25.96 3.24 -5.91
C HIS A 94 25.23 1.98 -6.38
N VAL A 95 25.84 0.82 -6.14
CA VAL A 95 25.22 -0.48 -6.41
C VAL A 95 24.58 -0.99 -5.12
N LEU A 96 23.27 -1.18 -5.16
CA LEU A 96 22.47 -1.70 -4.05
C LEU A 96 22.15 -3.16 -4.30
N THR A 97 22.42 -4.00 -3.31
CA THR A 97 22.20 -5.45 -3.38
C THR A 97 21.23 -5.94 -2.31
N PRO A 98 19.95 -5.52 -2.36
CA PRO A 98 18.98 -6.00 -1.39
C PRO A 98 18.73 -7.49 -1.59
N THR A 99 18.40 -8.16 -0.49
CA THR A 99 17.84 -9.50 -0.52
C THR A 99 16.40 -9.46 -1.03
N LEU A 100 15.90 -10.62 -1.46
CA LEU A 100 14.51 -10.73 -1.90
C LEU A 100 13.54 -10.48 -0.74
N ASP A 101 13.90 -10.90 0.46
CA ASP A 101 13.12 -10.65 1.67
C ASP A 101 13.06 -9.15 2.01
N GLU A 102 14.18 -8.43 1.91
CA GLU A 102 14.20 -6.97 2.11
C GLU A 102 13.35 -6.22 1.09
N LEU A 103 13.24 -6.72 -0.14
CA LEU A 103 12.35 -6.13 -1.14
C LEU A 103 10.88 -6.42 -0.86
N VAL A 104 10.53 -7.64 -0.45
CA VAL A 104 9.15 -8.08 -0.23
C VAL A 104 8.58 -7.60 1.11
N ASN A 105 9.38 -7.65 2.17
CA ASN A 105 8.97 -7.36 3.54
C ASN A 105 9.51 -6.02 4.07
N GLY A 106 10.29 -5.30 3.27
CA GLY A 106 10.90 -4.03 3.68
C GLY A 106 10.17 -2.77 3.20
N PRO A 107 10.78 -1.58 3.45
CA PRO A 107 10.18 -0.28 3.17
C PRO A 107 9.87 -0.02 1.68
N ALA A 108 10.57 -0.71 0.77
CA ALA A 108 10.31 -0.58 -0.66
C ALA A 108 8.92 -1.11 -1.03
N MET A 109 8.53 -2.29 -0.50
CA MET A 109 7.19 -2.83 -0.70
C MET A 109 6.12 -1.93 -0.10
N ASP A 110 6.30 -1.48 1.14
CA ASP A 110 5.33 -0.62 1.82
C ASP A 110 5.14 0.72 1.09
N LEU A 111 6.22 1.30 0.54
CA LEU A 111 6.13 2.49 -0.30
C LEU A 111 5.32 2.21 -1.58
N CYS A 112 5.59 1.08 -2.24
CA CYS A 112 4.90 0.68 -3.46
C CYS A 112 3.41 0.46 -3.24
N THR A 113 3.04 -0.38 -2.28
CA THR A 113 1.63 -0.70 -1.99
C THR A 113 0.87 0.55 -1.58
N LYS A 114 1.43 1.38 -0.69
CA LYS A 114 0.80 2.64 -0.24
C LYS A 114 0.59 3.63 -1.39
N THR A 115 1.59 3.78 -2.25
CA THR A 115 1.59 4.82 -3.30
C THR A 115 0.80 4.39 -4.53
N LEU A 116 1.01 3.15 -4.99
CA LEU A 116 0.39 2.61 -6.21
C LEU A 116 -0.98 1.99 -5.94
N ARG A 117 -1.28 1.65 -4.68
CA ARG A 117 -2.56 1.06 -4.25
C ARG A 117 -2.92 -0.21 -5.03
N THR A 118 -1.92 -1.06 -5.20
CA THR A 118 -2.02 -2.32 -5.95
C THR A 118 -1.25 -3.41 -5.21
N PHE A 119 -1.58 -4.67 -5.50
CA PHE A 119 -0.79 -5.84 -5.13
C PHE A 119 -0.47 -6.73 -6.34
N GLU A 120 -0.54 -6.14 -7.54
CA GLU A 120 -0.30 -6.83 -8.81
C GLU A 120 1.18 -7.26 -8.96
N SER A 121 1.39 -8.54 -9.23
CA SER A 121 2.71 -9.19 -9.21
C SER A 121 3.76 -8.47 -10.06
N MET A 122 3.49 -8.27 -11.34
CA MET A 122 4.45 -7.67 -12.27
C MET A 122 4.69 -6.18 -11.97
N GLU A 123 3.64 -5.45 -11.60
CA GLU A 123 3.74 -4.02 -11.28
C GLU A 123 4.59 -3.82 -10.02
N LEU A 124 4.30 -4.54 -8.94
CA LEU A 124 5.06 -4.43 -7.69
C LEU A 124 6.48 -4.96 -7.80
N ARG A 125 6.73 -6.02 -8.57
CA ARG A 125 8.08 -6.56 -8.81
C ARG A 125 9.01 -5.54 -9.46
N ASN A 126 8.52 -4.74 -10.40
CA ASN A 126 9.30 -3.67 -11.01
C ASN A 126 9.35 -2.43 -10.13
N ALA A 127 8.23 -2.10 -9.47
CA ALA A 127 8.15 -0.94 -8.59
C ALA A 127 9.06 -1.06 -7.36
N MET A 128 9.18 -2.23 -6.73
CA MET A 128 10.03 -2.41 -5.54
C MET A 128 11.52 -2.13 -5.82
N VAL A 129 12.00 -2.46 -7.01
CA VAL A 129 13.37 -2.17 -7.45
C VAL A 129 13.58 -0.66 -7.55
N ILE A 130 12.64 0.04 -8.20
CA ILE A 130 12.66 1.50 -8.34
C ILE A 130 12.51 2.19 -6.98
N ALA A 131 11.57 1.74 -6.14
CA ALA A 131 11.33 2.26 -4.80
C ALA A 131 12.55 2.12 -3.90
N HIS A 132 13.24 0.98 -3.95
CA HIS A 132 14.48 0.77 -3.19
C HIS A 132 15.56 1.77 -3.61
N ALA A 133 15.72 2.01 -4.93
CA ALA A 133 16.65 3.00 -5.43
C ALA A 133 16.28 4.44 -5.00
N LEU A 134 14.99 4.80 -5.03
CA LEU A 134 14.52 6.13 -4.62
C LEU A 134 14.63 6.36 -3.11
N LEU A 135 14.39 5.33 -2.30
CA LEU A 135 14.60 5.39 -0.84
C LEU A 135 16.06 5.66 -0.50
N TYR A 136 16.98 5.01 -1.22
CA TYR A 136 18.41 5.26 -1.09
C TYR A 136 18.82 6.65 -1.63
N ALA A 137 18.23 7.08 -2.75
CA ALA A 137 18.44 8.45 -3.24
C ALA A 137 18.05 9.49 -2.17
N LYS A 138 16.90 9.27 -1.50
CA LYS A 138 16.45 10.10 -0.38
C LYS A 138 17.44 10.13 0.77
N SER A 139 18.01 8.97 1.15
CA SER A 139 18.94 8.90 2.27
C SER A 139 20.26 9.61 2.00
N LEU A 140 20.64 9.75 0.72
CA LEU A 140 21.77 10.58 0.28
C LEU A 140 21.44 12.08 0.16
N GLY A 141 20.18 12.48 0.39
CA GLY A 141 19.74 13.86 0.23
C GLY A 141 19.58 14.30 -1.23
N LEU A 142 19.49 13.35 -2.16
CA LEU A 142 19.26 13.63 -3.57
C LEU A 142 17.81 14.05 -3.79
N SER A 143 17.63 15.08 -4.61
CA SER A 143 16.38 15.83 -4.75
C SER A 143 15.71 15.65 -6.10
N ARG A 144 16.48 15.36 -7.16
CA ARG A 144 15.94 15.15 -8.50
C ARG A 144 16.67 14.04 -9.26
N VAL A 145 15.93 12.98 -9.56
CA VAL A 145 16.45 11.74 -10.15
C VAL A 145 16.03 11.63 -11.61
N CYS A 146 16.98 11.41 -12.51
CA CYS A 146 16.73 11.09 -13.91
C CYS A 146 16.37 9.60 -14.09
N THR A 147 15.45 9.28 -15.00
CA THR A 147 15.12 7.92 -15.44
C THR A 147 15.13 7.80 -16.97
N GLY A 148 14.97 6.57 -17.48
CA GLY A 148 14.81 6.29 -18.92
C GLY A 148 13.37 6.01 -19.33
N ASP A 149 12.39 6.36 -18.49
CA ASP A 149 10.96 6.03 -18.69
C ASP A 149 10.39 6.66 -19.97
N GLY A 150 9.58 5.93 -20.74
CA GLY A 150 8.94 6.41 -21.97
C GLY A 150 9.68 6.04 -23.26
N ALA A 151 10.95 5.68 -23.19
CA ALA A 151 11.72 5.34 -24.39
C ALA A 151 11.20 4.08 -25.11
N ASP A 152 10.83 3.04 -24.35
CA ASP A 152 10.32 1.79 -24.91
C ASP A 152 8.93 1.98 -25.54
N GLU A 153 8.07 2.77 -24.92
CA GLU A 153 6.73 3.13 -25.38
C GLU A 153 6.77 3.91 -26.69
N LEU A 154 7.64 4.92 -26.77
CA LEU A 154 7.68 5.86 -27.89
C LEU A 154 8.48 5.35 -29.09
N PHE A 155 9.49 4.50 -28.86
CA PHE A 155 10.42 4.06 -29.91
C PHE A 155 10.42 2.54 -30.14
N ALA A 156 9.34 1.87 -29.78
CA ALA A 156 9.11 0.44 -30.02
C ALA A 156 10.15 -0.50 -29.38
N GLY A 157 10.37 -0.39 -28.07
CA GLY A 157 11.39 -1.17 -27.35
C GLY A 157 10.96 -2.56 -26.89
N TYR A 158 9.66 -2.85 -26.86
CA TYR A 158 9.14 -4.12 -26.37
C TYR A 158 9.17 -5.22 -27.43
N LYS A 159 9.57 -6.44 -27.05
CA LYS A 159 9.67 -7.58 -27.99
C LYS A 159 8.37 -7.89 -28.74
N PHE A 160 7.21 -7.73 -28.10
CA PHE A 160 5.92 -7.96 -28.76
C PHE A 160 5.65 -6.98 -29.90
N MET A 161 6.22 -5.76 -29.85
CA MET A 161 6.10 -4.76 -30.91
C MET A 161 6.87 -5.17 -32.18
N HIS A 162 7.89 -6.03 -32.06
CA HIS A 162 8.63 -6.55 -33.20
C HIS A 162 7.77 -7.41 -34.13
N GLN A 163 6.68 -7.97 -33.60
CA GLN A 163 5.76 -8.85 -34.31
C GLN A 163 4.52 -8.10 -34.82
N MET A 164 4.37 -6.81 -34.49
CA MET A 164 3.24 -6.01 -34.93
C MET A 164 3.36 -5.64 -36.41
N ASP A 165 2.22 -5.63 -37.10
CA ASP A 165 2.12 -5.01 -38.42
C ASP A 165 2.52 -3.53 -38.35
N LYS A 166 3.20 -3.02 -39.38
CA LYS A 166 3.76 -1.67 -39.41
C LYS A 166 2.72 -0.58 -39.16
N ASN A 167 1.53 -0.70 -39.76
CA ASN A 167 0.47 0.29 -39.61
C ASN A 167 -0.13 0.24 -38.20
N LYS A 168 -0.24 -0.96 -37.61
CA LYS A 168 -0.69 -1.16 -36.23
C LYS A 168 0.32 -0.67 -35.20
N LEU A 169 1.62 -0.78 -35.47
CA LEU A 169 2.66 -0.32 -34.56
C LEU A 169 2.57 1.19 -34.32
N CYS A 170 2.45 1.98 -35.40
CA CYS A 170 2.35 3.44 -35.30
C CYS A 170 1.10 3.91 -34.56
N SER A 171 -0.05 3.26 -34.78
CA SER A 171 -1.28 3.59 -34.03
C SER A 171 -1.16 3.17 -32.56
N TYR A 172 -0.54 2.02 -32.29
CA TYR A 172 -0.30 1.54 -30.93
C TYR A 172 0.59 2.50 -30.14
N ILE A 173 1.70 2.97 -30.73
CA ILE A 173 2.59 3.97 -30.09
C ILE A 173 1.82 5.26 -29.76
N ARG A 174 0.97 5.75 -30.68
CA ARG A 174 0.14 6.94 -30.43
C ARG A 174 -0.84 6.77 -29.28
N GLU A 175 -1.40 5.58 -29.11
CA GLU A 175 -2.29 5.29 -27.97
C GLU A 175 -1.51 5.09 -26.66
N MET A 176 -0.33 4.46 -26.72
CA MET A 176 0.56 4.35 -25.55
C MET A 176 1.01 5.72 -25.06
N ALA A 177 1.42 6.63 -25.95
CA ALA A 177 1.85 7.98 -25.59
C ALA A 177 0.79 8.77 -24.79
N LYS A 178 -0.50 8.48 -24.99
CA LYS A 178 -1.61 9.11 -24.26
C LYS A 178 -1.87 8.48 -22.89
N THR A 179 -1.50 7.22 -22.69
CA THR A 179 -1.95 6.39 -21.57
C THR A 179 -0.83 5.87 -20.69
N MET A 180 0.43 5.95 -21.15
CA MET A 180 1.60 5.48 -20.42
C MET A 180 1.72 6.14 -19.05
N ARG A 181 2.03 5.34 -18.04
CA ARG A 181 2.24 5.76 -16.66
C ARG A 181 3.42 4.99 -16.10
N PHE A 182 4.26 5.67 -15.33
CA PHE A 182 5.47 5.10 -14.75
C PHE A 182 5.41 5.24 -13.24
N CYS A 183 5.72 4.15 -12.53
CA CYS A 183 5.64 4.12 -11.07
C CYS A 183 6.70 5.02 -10.41
N ALA A 184 7.82 5.32 -11.08
CA ALA A 184 8.87 6.18 -10.55
C ALA A 184 8.36 7.58 -10.13
N ILE A 185 7.45 8.18 -10.91
CA ILE A 185 6.91 9.51 -10.64
C ILE A 185 6.10 9.57 -9.33
N PRO A 186 5.02 8.78 -9.14
CA PRO A 186 4.26 8.82 -7.89
C PRO A 186 5.08 8.35 -6.69
N LEU A 187 6.00 7.38 -6.86
CA LEU A 187 6.90 6.92 -5.79
C LEU A 187 7.86 8.02 -5.33
N ALA A 188 8.50 8.72 -6.26
CA ALA A 188 9.39 9.83 -5.91
C ALA A 188 8.60 10.97 -5.26
N LYS A 189 7.41 11.29 -5.78
CA LYS A 189 6.53 12.31 -5.20
C LYS A 189 6.17 12.02 -3.75
N SER A 190 5.85 10.78 -3.39
CA SER A 190 5.54 10.41 -1.99
C SER A 190 6.75 10.49 -1.06
N LEU A 191 7.96 10.46 -1.62
CA LEU A 191 9.21 10.66 -0.91
C LEU A 191 9.66 12.12 -0.83
N GLY A 192 9.03 13.04 -1.58
CA GLY A 192 9.47 14.43 -1.70
C GLY A 192 10.64 14.63 -2.66
N ILE A 193 10.85 13.68 -3.58
CA ILE A 193 11.87 13.71 -4.63
C ILE A 193 11.19 13.99 -5.97
N ALA A 194 11.85 14.75 -6.85
CA ALA A 194 11.42 14.90 -8.24
C ALA A 194 12.01 13.78 -9.11
N VAL A 195 11.22 13.23 -10.01
CA VAL A 195 11.71 12.35 -11.08
C VAL A 195 11.50 13.03 -12.42
N TRP A 196 12.49 12.90 -13.29
CA TRP A 196 12.44 13.43 -14.65
C TRP A 196 12.92 12.36 -15.63
N SER A 197 12.26 12.29 -16.79
CA SER A 197 12.73 11.49 -17.92
C SER A 197 12.73 12.36 -19.18
N PRO A 198 13.84 12.37 -19.95
CA PRO A 198 13.95 13.15 -21.18
C PRO A 198 12.93 12.71 -22.24
N TYR A 199 12.53 11.44 -22.21
CA TYR A 199 11.59 10.88 -23.19
C TYR A 199 10.15 11.32 -22.96
N LEU A 200 9.85 11.83 -21.75
CA LEU A 200 8.53 12.37 -21.42
C LEU A 200 8.42 13.87 -21.71
N ASP A 201 9.47 14.51 -22.24
CA ASP A 201 9.40 15.89 -22.74
C ASP A 201 8.38 15.96 -23.87
N GLY A 202 7.50 16.97 -23.82
CA GLY A 202 6.41 17.14 -24.79
C GLY A 202 6.90 17.20 -26.23
N ARG A 203 8.10 17.74 -26.48
CA ARG A 203 8.70 17.80 -27.82
C ARG A 203 9.15 16.42 -28.31
N VAL A 204 9.62 15.55 -27.41
CA VAL A 204 10.03 14.17 -27.74
C VAL A 204 8.80 13.30 -27.99
N ILE A 205 7.77 13.42 -27.15
CA ILE A 205 6.47 12.77 -27.37
C ILE A 205 5.87 13.24 -28.70
N GLU A 206 5.88 14.55 -28.96
CA GLU A 206 5.41 15.11 -30.22
C GLU A 206 6.23 14.55 -31.37
N PHE A 207 7.56 14.57 -31.32
CA PHE A 207 8.40 14.01 -32.37
C PHE A 207 8.06 12.54 -32.69
N ALA A 208 7.82 11.73 -31.65
CA ALA A 208 7.46 10.32 -31.78
C ALA A 208 6.05 10.10 -32.34
N THR A 209 5.16 11.09 -32.27
CA THR A 209 3.72 10.93 -32.57
C THR A 209 3.18 11.81 -33.71
N SER A 210 3.77 12.98 -33.96
CA SER A 210 3.30 14.03 -34.88
C SER A 210 3.97 13.98 -36.26
N ASN A 211 5.22 13.54 -36.33
CA ASN A 211 5.93 13.44 -37.59
C ASN A 211 5.35 12.29 -38.40
N SER A 212 4.85 12.62 -39.59
CA SER A 212 4.40 11.71 -40.65
C SER A 212 5.15 10.38 -40.59
N GLU A 213 4.52 9.38 -39.97
CA GLU A 213 5.01 8.03 -39.71
C GLU A 213 6.53 7.90 -39.65
N ILE A 214 7.16 7.99 -38.45
CA ILE A 214 8.52 7.44 -38.28
C ILE A 214 8.49 6.05 -38.92
N PRO A 215 9.24 5.81 -40.02
CA PRO A 215 9.14 4.55 -40.74
C PRO A 215 9.35 3.40 -39.77
N ALA A 216 8.49 2.38 -39.80
CA ALA A 216 8.63 1.24 -38.90
C ALA A 216 10.03 0.57 -38.99
N SER A 217 10.71 0.70 -40.14
CA SER A 217 12.09 0.28 -40.36
C SER A 217 13.15 1.07 -39.56
N LEU A 218 12.79 2.24 -39.02
CA LEU A 218 13.60 3.01 -38.08
C LEU A 218 13.20 2.77 -36.63
N LEU A 219 12.06 2.14 -36.36
CA LEU A 219 11.70 1.71 -35.01
C LEU A 219 12.31 0.34 -34.70
N ILE A 220 12.23 -0.59 -35.65
CA ILE A 220 12.66 -1.98 -35.50
C ILE A 220 13.50 -2.39 -36.70
N GLY A 221 14.70 -2.88 -36.45
CA GLY A 221 15.60 -3.37 -37.49
C GLY A 221 16.98 -3.75 -36.97
N GLU A 222 17.89 -4.05 -37.89
CA GLU A 222 19.21 -4.57 -37.54
C GLU A 222 20.16 -3.46 -37.09
N PHE A 223 20.87 -3.71 -35.97
CA PHE A 223 21.97 -2.90 -35.48
C PHE A 223 23.03 -3.83 -34.89
N SER A 224 24.29 -3.65 -35.26
CA SER A 224 25.40 -4.48 -34.78
C SER A 224 25.17 -5.99 -34.89
N GLY A 225 24.53 -6.44 -35.97
CA GLY A 225 24.32 -7.86 -36.28
C GLY A 225 23.13 -8.54 -35.56
N ALA A 226 22.28 -7.78 -34.86
CA ALA A 226 21.07 -8.28 -34.25
C ALA A 226 19.86 -7.38 -34.52
N VAL A 227 18.66 -7.94 -34.48
CA VAL A 227 17.41 -7.16 -34.62
C VAL A 227 17.06 -6.51 -33.29
N HIS A 228 16.89 -5.20 -33.29
CA HIS A 228 16.56 -4.40 -32.13
C HIS A 228 15.32 -3.54 -32.36
N GLY A 229 14.54 -3.33 -31.31
CA GLY A 229 13.68 -2.16 -31.17
C GLY A 229 14.50 -0.91 -30.83
N LYS A 230 13.85 0.26 -30.84
CA LYS A 230 14.48 1.58 -30.63
C LYS A 230 15.63 1.84 -31.60
N LEU A 231 15.52 1.35 -32.84
CA LEU A 231 16.61 1.43 -33.81
C LEU A 231 17.02 2.89 -34.07
N ILE A 232 16.06 3.81 -34.15
CA ILE A 232 16.31 5.24 -34.36
C ILE A 232 17.16 5.84 -33.23
N LEU A 233 16.96 5.42 -31.98
CA LEU A 233 17.79 5.86 -30.85
C LEU A 233 19.22 5.32 -30.96
N ARG A 234 19.38 4.06 -31.38
CA ARG A 234 20.71 3.45 -31.60
C ARG A 234 21.46 4.11 -32.75
N GLN A 235 20.75 4.49 -33.81
CA GLN A 235 21.31 5.23 -34.94
C GLN A 235 21.63 6.68 -34.60
N ALA A 236 20.83 7.32 -33.76
CA ALA A 236 21.08 8.66 -33.26
C ALA A 236 22.29 8.68 -32.30
N PHE A 237 22.44 7.66 -31.45
CA PHE A 237 23.47 7.59 -30.42
C PHE A 237 24.32 6.30 -30.51
N PRO A 238 25.04 6.05 -31.61
CA PRO A 238 25.76 4.79 -31.80
C PRO A 238 26.98 4.62 -30.88
N GLY A 239 27.45 5.71 -30.26
CA GLY A 239 28.65 5.72 -29.41
C GLY A 239 28.40 5.49 -27.91
N VAL A 240 27.14 5.37 -27.49
CA VAL A 240 26.82 5.10 -26.07
C VAL A 240 27.13 3.65 -25.71
N VAL A 241 27.47 3.39 -24.44
CA VAL A 241 27.96 2.08 -23.98
C VAL A 241 26.98 0.95 -24.29
N ALA A 242 25.67 1.22 -24.17
CA ALA A 242 24.62 0.24 -24.39
C ALA A 242 24.00 0.27 -25.81
N ALA A 243 24.64 0.91 -26.79
CA ALA A 243 24.10 1.06 -28.15
C ALA A 243 23.73 -0.28 -28.82
N ALA A 244 24.51 -1.33 -28.58
CA ALA A 244 24.26 -2.68 -29.10
C ALA A 244 23.56 -3.62 -28.09
N ARG A 245 23.25 -3.15 -26.87
CA ARG A 245 22.64 -3.98 -25.83
C ARG A 245 21.17 -4.29 -26.17
N GLY A 246 20.78 -5.56 -26.09
CA GLY A 246 19.38 -5.97 -26.19
C GLY A 246 18.53 -5.39 -25.05
N LYS A 247 17.21 -5.28 -25.26
CA LYS A 247 16.31 -4.87 -24.17
C LYS A 247 16.17 -6.00 -23.15
N GLU A 248 16.45 -5.69 -21.90
CA GLU A 248 16.15 -6.55 -20.75
C GLU A 248 15.08 -5.86 -19.89
N PRO A 249 13.97 -6.53 -19.53
CA PRO A 249 13.00 -6.04 -18.55
C PRO A 249 13.64 -5.77 -17.19
N ILE A 250 13.05 -4.89 -16.37
CA ILE A 250 13.61 -4.49 -15.07
C ILE A 250 13.78 -5.71 -14.16
N GLU A 251 12.80 -6.61 -14.13
CA GLU A 251 12.83 -7.80 -13.30
C GLU A 251 13.97 -8.77 -13.67
N CYS A 252 14.34 -8.83 -14.94
CA CYS A 252 15.45 -9.66 -15.39
C CYS A 252 16.80 -8.95 -15.23
N GLY A 253 16.85 -7.63 -15.51
CA GLY A 253 18.04 -6.80 -15.39
C GLY A 253 18.51 -6.62 -13.95
N SER A 254 17.56 -6.58 -13.00
CA SER A 254 17.81 -6.51 -11.56
C SER A 254 17.87 -7.89 -10.87
N GLY A 255 17.32 -8.95 -11.47
CA GLY A 255 17.33 -10.30 -10.89
C GLY A 255 16.10 -10.67 -10.05
N THR A 256 15.05 -9.84 -10.02
CA THR A 256 13.79 -10.14 -9.32
C THR A 256 12.84 -11.06 -10.11
N ALA A 257 13.17 -11.46 -11.34
CA ALA A 257 12.38 -12.40 -12.15
C ALA A 257 12.15 -13.78 -11.50
N VAL A 258 12.88 -14.09 -10.42
CA VAL A 258 12.71 -15.30 -9.60
C VAL A 258 11.48 -15.26 -8.68
N MET A 259 10.83 -14.10 -8.47
CA MET A 259 9.69 -13.95 -7.55
C MET A 259 8.53 -14.95 -7.72
N PRO A 260 8.05 -15.26 -8.92
CA PRO A 260 7.00 -16.27 -9.09
C PRO A 260 7.44 -17.63 -8.53
N ALA A 261 8.65 -18.08 -8.90
CA ALA A 261 9.17 -19.37 -8.47
C ALA A 261 9.43 -19.40 -6.95
N LEU A 262 9.86 -18.27 -6.38
CA LEU A 262 9.99 -18.12 -4.95
C LEU A 262 8.63 -18.25 -4.25
N ALA A 263 7.61 -17.54 -4.71
CA ALA A 263 6.27 -17.62 -4.13
C ALA A 263 5.68 -19.03 -4.20
N GLU A 264 5.89 -19.74 -5.31
CA GLU A 264 5.50 -21.15 -5.45
C GLU A 264 6.15 -22.08 -4.43
N HIS A 265 7.41 -21.81 -4.05
CA HIS A 265 8.14 -22.60 -3.05
C HIS A 265 7.81 -22.21 -1.62
N LEU A 266 7.53 -20.92 -1.36
CA LEU A 266 7.26 -20.41 -0.02
C LEU A 266 5.84 -20.72 0.45
N ILE A 267 4.89 -20.81 -0.47
CA ILE A 267 3.47 -20.93 -0.15
C ILE A 267 2.97 -22.27 -0.68
N ALA A 268 2.60 -23.16 0.24
CA ALA A 268 2.00 -24.44 -0.10
C ALA A 268 0.59 -24.25 -0.70
N ASP A 269 0.13 -25.19 -1.53
CA ASP A 269 -1.15 -25.07 -2.25
C ASP A 269 -2.36 -25.02 -1.30
N ASP A 270 -2.30 -25.74 -0.18
CA ASP A 270 -3.31 -25.73 0.87
C ASP A 270 -3.33 -24.39 1.63
N GLU A 271 -2.16 -23.85 1.97
CA GLU A 271 -2.04 -22.50 2.56
C GLU A 271 -2.59 -21.44 1.59
N PHE A 272 -2.23 -21.52 0.31
CA PHE A 272 -2.70 -20.59 -0.71
C PHE A 272 -4.23 -20.62 -0.84
N ALA A 273 -4.82 -21.82 -0.86
CA ALA A 273 -6.26 -22.01 -0.94
C ALA A 273 -6.99 -21.47 0.30
N GLU A 274 -6.46 -21.73 1.49
CA GLU A 274 -7.03 -21.24 2.75
C GLU A 274 -7.00 -19.71 2.82
N ARG A 275 -5.81 -19.12 2.67
CA ARG A 275 -5.62 -17.67 2.80
C ARG A 275 -6.37 -16.89 1.73
N THR A 276 -6.43 -17.40 0.50
CA THR A 276 -7.22 -16.75 -0.57
C THR A 276 -8.72 -16.80 -0.25
N ARG A 277 -9.21 -17.91 0.31
CA ARG A 277 -10.62 -18.00 0.75
C ARG A 277 -10.91 -16.99 1.86
N GLU A 278 -10.04 -16.88 2.86
CA GLU A 278 -10.17 -15.90 3.94
C GLU A 278 -10.19 -14.46 3.42
N ILE A 279 -9.26 -14.13 2.50
CA ILE A 279 -9.17 -12.81 1.89
C ILE A 279 -10.44 -12.50 1.08
N LYS A 280 -10.94 -13.46 0.29
CA LYS A 280 -12.18 -13.30 -0.46
C LYS A 280 -13.38 -13.11 0.46
N LEU A 281 -13.49 -13.89 1.54
CA LEU A 281 -14.56 -13.76 2.53
C LEU A 281 -14.52 -12.42 3.27
N ARG A 282 -13.32 -11.94 3.63
CA ARG A 282 -13.15 -10.74 4.46
C ARG A 282 -13.19 -9.44 3.65
N PHE A 283 -12.63 -9.44 2.44
CA PHE A 283 -12.39 -8.23 1.65
C PHE A 283 -13.05 -8.25 0.27
N ASP A 284 -13.66 -9.37 -0.15
CA ASP A 284 -14.18 -9.61 -1.51
C ASP A 284 -13.12 -9.43 -2.61
N ILE A 285 -11.87 -9.77 -2.31
CA ILE A 285 -10.74 -9.67 -3.23
C ILE A 285 -10.35 -11.06 -3.72
N ASP A 286 -10.20 -11.19 -5.03
CA ASP A 286 -9.63 -12.37 -5.67
C ASP A 286 -8.11 -12.22 -5.78
N VAL A 287 -7.36 -13.05 -5.04
CA VAL A 287 -5.90 -12.95 -4.96
C VAL A 287 -5.21 -13.39 -6.26
N GLY A 288 -5.71 -14.43 -6.93
CA GLY A 288 -5.23 -14.86 -8.25
C GLY A 288 -4.05 -15.84 -8.21
N ASP A 289 -2.88 -15.42 -7.69
CA ASP A 289 -1.66 -16.24 -7.67
C ASP A 289 -0.86 -16.07 -6.36
N LYS A 290 0.10 -16.98 -6.13
CA LYS A 290 0.90 -17.00 -4.91
C LYS A 290 1.81 -15.79 -4.76
N GLU A 291 2.28 -15.19 -5.85
CA GLU A 291 3.10 -13.97 -5.77
C GLU A 291 2.27 -12.77 -5.29
N ARG A 292 1.03 -12.64 -5.79
CA ARG A 292 0.06 -11.68 -5.24
C ARG A 292 -0.24 -11.95 -3.77
N LEU A 293 -0.38 -13.22 -3.37
CA LEU A 293 -0.56 -13.57 -1.96
C LEU A 293 0.66 -13.19 -1.09
N LEU A 294 1.86 -13.32 -1.64
CA LEU A 294 3.10 -12.93 -0.98
C LEU A 294 3.14 -11.41 -0.70
N TYR A 295 2.61 -10.59 -1.62
CA TYR A 295 2.58 -9.13 -1.47
C TYR A 295 1.37 -8.62 -0.67
N PHE A 296 0.31 -9.42 -0.58
CA PHE A 296 -0.95 -9.06 0.05
C PHE A 296 -0.82 -8.53 1.50
N PRO A 297 0.05 -9.07 2.39
CA PRO A 297 0.21 -8.54 3.74
C PRO A 297 0.60 -7.05 3.78
N SER A 298 1.50 -6.60 2.89
CA SER A 298 1.84 -5.16 2.81
C SER A 298 0.67 -4.36 2.26
N PHE A 299 -0.02 -4.85 1.24
CA PHE A 299 -1.23 -4.19 0.71
C PHE A 299 -2.34 -4.07 1.75
N GLN A 300 -2.54 -5.10 2.57
CA GLN A 300 -3.50 -5.05 3.66
C GLN A 300 -3.14 -3.95 4.66
N ARG A 301 -1.89 -3.93 5.15
CA ARG A 301 -1.41 -2.92 6.12
C ARG A 301 -1.42 -1.50 5.57
N MET A 302 -0.98 -1.31 4.33
CA MET A 302 -0.74 0.02 3.76
C MET A 302 -1.96 0.61 3.04
N VAL A 303 -2.85 -0.24 2.53
CA VAL A 303 -3.95 0.20 1.66
C VAL A 303 -5.29 -0.17 2.25
N LEU A 304 -5.51 -1.42 2.66
CA LEU A 304 -6.82 -1.81 3.16
C LEU A 304 -7.10 -1.17 4.52
N GLU A 305 -6.13 -1.09 5.43
CA GLU A 305 -6.30 -0.37 6.70
C GLU A 305 -6.53 1.14 6.45
N ASP A 306 -5.76 1.77 5.55
CA ASP A 306 -5.95 3.18 5.15
C ASP A 306 -7.31 3.42 4.45
N LEU A 307 -7.75 2.53 3.56
CA LEU A 307 -9.04 2.61 2.87
C LEU A 307 -10.20 2.29 3.80
N GLN A 308 -10.00 1.47 4.83
CA GLN A 308 -10.99 1.24 5.87
C GLN A 308 -11.17 2.51 6.70
N ILE A 309 -10.08 3.21 7.02
CA ILE A 309 -10.11 4.55 7.62
C ILE A 309 -10.84 5.54 6.68
N MET A 310 -10.48 5.62 5.40
CA MET A 310 -11.12 6.55 4.45
C MET A 310 -12.57 6.20 4.09
N ASN A 311 -12.94 4.93 3.97
CA ASN A 311 -14.33 4.49 3.83
C ASN A 311 -15.12 4.75 5.12
N MET A 312 -14.46 4.75 6.29
CA MET A 312 -15.05 5.26 7.53
C MET A 312 -15.34 6.76 7.41
N MET A 313 -14.45 7.54 6.79
CA MET A 313 -14.65 8.98 6.53
C MET A 313 -15.73 9.25 5.46
N GLY A 314 -15.79 8.44 4.41
CA GLY A 314 -16.73 8.58 3.28
C GLY A 314 -18.14 7.99 3.52
N ARG A 315 -18.29 6.97 4.37
CA ARG A 315 -19.62 6.43 4.78
C ARG A 315 -20.39 7.35 5.73
N TYR A 316 -19.85 8.53 6.05
CA TYR A 316 -20.64 9.64 6.59
C TYR A 316 -21.42 10.41 5.52
N GLY A 317 -21.27 10.07 4.23
CA GLY A 317 -21.89 10.78 3.12
C GLY A 317 -23.16 10.17 2.50
N ALA A 318 -23.58 8.94 2.83
CA ALA A 318 -24.78 8.37 2.17
C ALA A 318 -25.68 7.47 3.03
N ASN A 319 -25.21 6.93 4.15
CA ASN A 319 -26.05 6.22 5.14
C ASN A 319 -25.44 6.37 6.55
N ALA A 320 -25.03 7.59 6.88
CA ALA A 320 -24.50 7.91 8.19
C ALA A 320 -25.56 7.61 9.26
N CYS A 321 -25.15 6.94 10.34
CA CYS A 321 -25.84 7.13 11.61
C CYS A 321 -25.98 8.66 11.83
N PRO A 322 -27.18 9.18 12.08
CA PRO A 322 -27.41 10.62 12.19
C PRO A 322 -26.57 11.32 13.26
N ASP A 323 -25.88 10.58 14.13
CA ASP A 323 -24.99 11.09 15.18
C ASP A 323 -23.50 11.08 14.79
N CYS A 324 -23.09 10.56 13.64
CA CYS A 324 -21.66 10.34 13.37
C CYS A 324 -21.07 11.28 12.29
N SER A 325 -21.85 12.20 11.75
CA SER A 325 -21.46 13.15 10.67
C SER A 325 -20.73 14.42 11.14
N GLY A 326 -20.33 14.54 12.41
CA GLY A 326 -19.56 15.67 12.95
C GLY A 326 -18.08 15.34 13.19
N ASP A 327 -17.23 16.39 13.25
CA ASP A 327 -15.79 16.39 13.57
C ASP A 327 -15.29 15.14 14.32
N MET A 328 -14.52 14.28 13.66
CA MET A 328 -14.03 13.01 14.25
C MET A 328 -13.18 13.17 15.52
N VAL A 329 -12.80 14.41 15.84
CA VAL A 329 -12.13 14.79 17.10
C VAL A 329 -13.03 14.57 18.34
N ASN A 330 -14.33 14.29 18.18
CA ASN A 330 -15.27 14.16 19.30
C ASN A 330 -16.26 12.96 19.15
N MET A 331 -15.74 11.75 18.92
CA MET A 331 -16.54 10.51 18.83
C MET A 331 -16.94 9.91 20.19
N ALA A 332 -16.13 10.15 21.23
CA ALA A 332 -16.39 9.60 22.56
C ALA A 332 -17.64 10.24 23.19
N ARG A 333 -18.38 9.46 23.98
CA ARG A 333 -19.30 10.05 24.95
C ARG A 333 -18.46 10.81 26.00
N PRO A 334 -18.84 12.04 26.39
CA PRO A 334 -18.08 12.80 27.37
C PRO A 334 -17.83 12.00 28.64
N GLY A 335 -16.58 12.01 29.12
CA GLY A 335 -16.18 11.26 30.31
C GLY A 335 -15.73 9.82 30.04
N LEU A 336 -15.59 9.37 28.78
CA LEU A 336 -15.26 7.97 28.46
C LEU A 336 -13.99 7.49 29.15
N ASP A 337 -12.87 8.18 28.98
CA ASP A 337 -11.58 7.75 29.53
C ASP A 337 -11.59 7.82 31.07
N GLN A 338 -12.24 8.84 31.64
CA GLN A 338 -12.40 8.97 33.10
C GLN A 338 -13.23 7.80 33.65
N PHE A 339 -14.31 7.44 32.98
CA PHE A 339 -15.16 6.31 33.35
C PHE A 339 -14.41 4.99 33.27
N LEU A 340 -13.75 4.68 32.14
CA LEU A 340 -13.00 3.44 31.96
C LEU A 340 -11.84 3.34 32.96
N THR A 341 -11.13 4.45 33.20
CA THR A 341 -10.06 4.51 34.22
C THR A 341 -10.61 4.23 35.62
N ALA A 342 -11.78 4.77 35.97
CA ALA A 342 -12.39 4.52 37.28
C ALA A 342 -12.87 3.06 37.42
N ALA A 343 -13.57 2.54 36.40
CA ALA A 343 -14.06 1.16 36.39
C ALA A 343 -12.92 0.14 36.43
N TYR A 344 -11.83 0.38 35.69
CA TYR A 344 -10.68 -0.53 35.63
C TYR A 344 -10.01 -0.81 36.99
N ARG A 345 -10.25 0.03 37.99
CA ARG A 345 -9.74 -0.20 39.37
C ARG A 345 -10.33 -1.45 40.02
N HIS A 346 -11.54 -1.84 39.61
CA HIS A 346 -12.28 -2.95 40.22
C HIS A 346 -12.82 -3.96 39.21
N TYR A 347 -12.82 -3.63 37.91
CA TYR A 347 -13.42 -4.44 36.86
C TYR A 347 -12.47 -4.70 35.70
N ASP A 348 -12.50 -5.93 35.19
CA ASP A 348 -12.00 -6.25 33.86
C ASP A 348 -12.91 -5.63 32.79
N LEU A 349 -12.31 -5.01 31.76
CA LEU A 349 -13.05 -4.30 30.72
C LEU A 349 -13.18 -5.14 29.46
N ILE A 350 -14.41 -5.35 28.98
CA ILE A 350 -14.71 -6.02 27.71
C ILE A 350 -15.60 -5.11 26.86
N VAL A 351 -15.27 -4.95 25.58
CA VAL A 351 -16.02 -4.09 24.66
C VAL A 351 -16.84 -4.95 23.69
N TRP A 352 -18.16 -4.78 23.64
CA TRP A 352 -19.02 -5.49 22.70
C TRP A 352 -19.80 -4.54 21.80
N SER A 353 -19.54 -4.58 20.49
CA SER A 353 -20.20 -3.74 19.49
C SER A 353 -21.05 -4.53 18.49
N GLN A 354 -22.15 -3.91 18.05
CA GLN A 354 -23.01 -4.41 16.96
C GLN A 354 -22.44 -4.09 15.56
N THR A 355 -21.17 -3.67 15.46
CA THR A 355 -20.50 -3.44 14.17
C THR A 355 -19.55 -4.58 13.82
N SER A 356 -19.06 -4.64 12.57
CA SER A 356 -18.03 -5.62 12.17
C SER A 356 -16.74 -5.46 12.97
N TRP A 357 -15.90 -6.51 13.00
CA TRP A 357 -14.62 -6.49 13.74
C TRP A 357 -13.77 -5.29 13.34
N MET A 358 -13.68 -5.06 12.03
CA MET A 358 -12.98 -3.94 11.42
C MET A 358 -13.43 -2.57 11.95
N VAL A 359 -14.75 -2.34 12.08
CA VAL A 359 -15.28 -1.07 12.60
C VAL A 359 -15.06 -0.93 14.11
N LEU A 360 -15.14 -2.04 14.84
CA LEU A 360 -14.87 -2.08 16.27
C LEU A 360 -13.41 -1.76 16.59
N GLU A 361 -12.48 -2.48 15.95
CA GLU A 361 -11.04 -2.29 16.09
C GLU A 361 -10.64 -0.84 15.78
N SER A 362 -11.15 -0.29 14.68
CA SER A 362 -10.87 1.09 14.30
C SER A 362 -11.35 2.11 15.34
N LYS A 363 -12.57 1.95 15.90
CA LYS A 363 -13.07 2.85 16.95
C LYS A 363 -12.21 2.78 18.19
N MET A 364 -11.81 1.59 18.61
CA MET A 364 -10.98 1.40 19.79
C MET A 364 -9.58 2.01 19.60
N THR A 365 -9.01 1.92 18.40
CA THR A 365 -7.73 2.56 18.05
C THR A 365 -7.83 4.08 18.03
N ILE A 366 -8.83 4.64 17.33
CA ILE A 366 -9.01 6.10 17.21
C ILE A 366 -9.29 6.75 18.58
N LEU A 367 -10.05 6.07 19.43
CA LEU A 367 -10.33 6.52 20.79
C LEU A 367 -9.16 6.26 21.76
N GLY A 368 -8.03 5.71 21.29
CA GLY A 368 -6.87 5.40 22.12
C GLY A 368 -7.11 4.30 23.16
N MET A 369 -8.23 3.56 23.07
CA MET A 369 -8.62 2.56 24.08
C MET A 369 -7.67 1.37 24.16
N LEU A 370 -6.97 1.05 23.06
CA LEU A 370 -6.02 -0.06 23.01
C LEU A 370 -4.66 0.27 23.61
N THR A 371 -4.31 1.56 23.70
CA THR A 371 -2.99 2.05 24.11
C THR A 371 -3.05 3.00 25.31
N HIS A 372 -4.21 3.15 25.95
CA HIS A 372 -4.40 4.06 27.06
C HIS A 372 -3.55 3.64 28.27
N PRO A 373 -2.84 4.57 28.94
CA PRO A 373 -1.91 4.21 30.02
C PRO A 373 -2.61 3.75 31.32
N ASN A 374 -3.86 4.17 31.54
CA ASN A 374 -4.55 4.00 32.83
C ASN A 374 -5.58 2.86 32.85
N TYR A 375 -5.81 2.17 31.73
CA TYR A 375 -6.67 0.99 31.70
C TYR A 375 -6.29 0.05 30.57
N ARG A 376 -6.73 -1.21 30.66
CA ARG A 376 -6.57 -2.20 29.59
C ARG A 376 -7.90 -2.88 29.29
N ILE A 377 -8.10 -3.20 28.01
CA ILE A 377 -9.26 -3.98 27.56
C ILE A 377 -8.84 -5.44 27.49
N VAL A 378 -9.58 -6.31 28.16
CA VAL A 378 -9.33 -7.76 28.20
C VAL A 378 -9.70 -8.43 26.89
N SER A 379 -10.86 -8.07 26.33
CA SER A 379 -11.33 -8.62 25.05
C SER A 379 -12.33 -7.69 24.38
N ALA A 380 -12.54 -7.90 23.08
CA ALA A 380 -13.52 -7.19 22.28
C ALA A 380 -14.36 -8.17 21.45
N LEU A 381 -15.65 -7.87 21.25
CA LEU A 381 -16.61 -8.69 20.51
C LEU A 381 -17.37 -7.84 19.50
N ASN A 382 -17.55 -8.38 18.29
CA ASN A 382 -18.23 -7.72 17.18
C ASN A 382 -19.61 -8.35 16.89
N SER A 383 -20.26 -7.88 15.83
CA SER A 383 -21.60 -8.33 15.42
C SER A 383 -21.71 -9.83 15.13
N SER A 384 -20.63 -10.50 14.72
CA SER A 384 -20.66 -11.94 14.45
C SER A 384 -20.83 -12.80 15.70
N MET A 385 -20.59 -12.24 16.89
CA MET A 385 -20.81 -12.93 18.17
C MET A 385 -22.22 -12.70 18.72
N MET A 386 -23.06 -11.89 18.07
CA MET A 386 -24.44 -11.68 18.52
C MET A 386 -25.34 -12.85 18.12
N ILE A 387 -26.21 -13.27 19.02
CA ILE A 387 -27.13 -14.39 18.79
C ILE A 387 -28.49 -13.87 18.31
N SER A 388 -29.07 -14.49 17.29
CA SER A 388 -30.42 -14.18 16.84
C SER A 388 -31.46 -14.91 17.71
N VAL A 389 -32.37 -14.15 18.33
CA VAL A 389 -33.50 -14.66 19.10
C VAL A 389 -34.82 -14.21 18.48
N ARG A 390 -35.90 -14.97 18.71
CA ARG A 390 -37.25 -14.64 18.27
C ARG A 390 -38.09 -14.21 19.47
N SER A 391 -38.80 -13.10 19.34
CA SER A 391 -39.73 -12.60 20.36
C SER A 391 -41.09 -12.29 19.75
N GLN A 392 -42.15 -12.35 20.54
CA GLN A 392 -43.49 -11.99 20.10
C GLN A 392 -43.80 -10.55 20.54
N ARG A 393 -44.05 -9.65 19.59
CA ARG A 393 -44.38 -8.24 19.87
C ARG A 393 -45.64 -7.86 19.10
N GLY A 394 -46.72 -7.57 19.81
CA GLY A 394 -48.01 -7.23 19.20
C GLY A 394 -48.58 -8.34 18.29
N GLY A 395 -48.42 -9.61 18.68
CA GLY A 395 -48.91 -10.76 17.92
C GLY A 395 -48.04 -11.20 16.73
N LYS A 396 -46.98 -10.46 16.38
CA LYS A 396 -46.02 -10.84 15.33
C LYS A 396 -44.72 -11.38 15.91
N VAL A 397 -44.18 -12.43 15.30
CA VAL A 397 -42.85 -12.95 15.63
C VAL A 397 -41.78 -12.07 14.97
N VAL A 398 -40.91 -11.47 15.78
CA VAL A 398 -39.82 -10.59 15.35
C VAL A 398 -38.50 -11.21 15.76
N SER A 399 -37.61 -11.40 14.79
CA SER A 399 -36.22 -11.82 15.02
C SER A 399 -35.36 -10.60 15.32
N HIS A 400 -34.51 -10.68 16.35
CA HIS A 400 -33.54 -9.64 16.69
C HIS A 400 -32.28 -10.27 17.26
N HIS A 401 -31.18 -9.51 17.23
CA HIS A 401 -29.90 -9.95 17.76
C HIS A 401 -29.69 -9.47 19.19
N VAL A 402 -29.02 -10.28 20.01
CA VAL A 402 -28.73 -10.03 21.43
C VAL A 402 -27.28 -10.36 21.75
N LYS A 403 -26.80 -9.93 22.92
CA LYS A 403 -25.44 -10.20 23.41
C LYS A 403 -25.50 -11.24 24.52
N ALA A 404 -25.10 -12.47 24.22
CA ALA A 404 -25.12 -13.60 25.16
C ALA A 404 -23.81 -13.64 25.97
N LEU A 405 -23.86 -13.28 27.25
CA LEU A 405 -22.67 -13.25 28.12
C LEU A 405 -22.06 -14.64 28.32
N GLU A 406 -22.83 -15.70 28.11
CA GLU A 406 -22.38 -17.09 28.11
C GLU A 406 -21.22 -17.33 27.14
N ILE A 407 -21.14 -16.57 26.04
CA ILE A 407 -20.00 -16.59 25.12
C ILE A 407 -18.72 -16.17 25.87
N ILE A 408 -18.79 -15.10 26.66
CA ILE A 408 -17.67 -14.60 27.46
C ILE A 408 -17.32 -15.60 28.57
N TRP A 409 -18.33 -16.15 29.26
CA TRP A 409 -18.11 -17.14 30.32
C TRP A 409 -17.46 -18.43 29.80
N SER A 410 -17.73 -18.78 28.54
CA SER A 410 -17.09 -19.94 27.90
C SER A 410 -15.60 -19.73 27.60
N TRP A 411 -15.18 -18.47 27.40
CA TRP A 411 -13.78 -18.11 27.14
C TRP A 411 -13.00 -17.88 28.43
N PHE A 412 -13.68 -17.44 29.48
CA PHE A 412 -13.08 -17.01 30.74
C PHE A 412 -13.88 -17.57 31.92
N SER A 413 -13.39 -18.66 32.51
CA SER A 413 -14.09 -19.38 33.58
C SER A 413 -14.24 -18.58 34.88
N GLN A 414 -13.45 -17.52 35.06
CA GLN A 414 -13.57 -16.61 36.21
C GLN A 414 -14.80 -15.69 36.14
N TYR A 415 -15.47 -15.58 34.99
CA TYR A 415 -16.63 -14.71 34.83
C TYR A 415 -17.94 -15.50 34.80
N ASN A 416 -18.97 -14.96 35.45
CA ASN A 416 -20.33 -15.48 35.43
C ASN A 416 -21.33 -14.38 35.84
N TYR A 417 -22.61 -14.74 35.95
CA TYR A 417 -23.68 -13.81 36.31
C TYR A 417 -23.54 -13.17 37.70
N LYS A 418 -22.71 -13.72 38.60
CA LYS A 418 -22.47 -13.18 39.94
C LYS A 418 -21.46 -12.04 39.96
N ASN A 419 -20.67 -11.86 38.91
CA ASN A 419 -19.58 -10.87 38.89
C ASN A 419 -19.45 -10.07 37.58
N ILE A 420 -20.35 -10.24 36.61
CA ILE A 420 -20.42 -9.40 35.42
C ILE A 420 -21.57 -8.39 35.51
N VAL A 421 -21.27 -7.15 35.13
CA VAL A 421 -22.24 -6.11 34.79
C VAL A 421 -22.16 -5.82 33.30
N HIS A 422 -23.27 -5.94 32.59
CA HIS A 422 -23.39 -5.69 31.16
C HIS A 422 -24.07 -4.34 30.93
N VAL A 423 -23.28 -3.35 30.50
CA VAL A 423 -23.74 -1.98 30.28
C VAL A 423 -24.10 -1.77 28.81
N ASP A 424 -25.33 -1.31 28.53
CA ASP A 424 -25.81 -0.99 27.18
C ASP A 424 -27.01 -0.03 27.24
N ASP A 425 -27.34 0.66 26.16
CA ASP A 425 -28.49 1.58 26.11
C ASP A 425 -29.79 0.92 25.62
N LEU A 426 -29.69 -0.31 25.12
CA LEU A 426 -30.78 -1.06 24.50
C LEU A 426 -31.14 -2.33 25.27
N ASP A 427 -32.32 -2.34 25.89
CA ASP A 427 -32.82 -3.46 26.71
C ASP A 427 -32.77 -4.82 26.00
N ARG A 428 -32.97 -4.83 24.68
CA ARG A 428 -32.95 -6.07 23.88
C ARG A 428 -31.61 -6.81 23.97
N ASN A 429 -30.51 -6.11 24.23
CA ASN A 429 -29.19 -6.72 24.31
C ASN A 429 -29.04 -7.60 25.56
N PHE A 430 -29.88 -7.38 26.59
CA PHE A 430 -29.87 -8.12 27.85
C PHE A 430 -30.84 -9.31 27.89
N VAL A 431 -31.57 -9.64 26.82
CA VAL A 431 -32.68 -10.61 26.85
C VAL A 431 -32.29 -11.97 27.44
N LEU A 432 -31.06 -12.44 27.19
CA LEU A 432 -30.56 -13.71 27.73
C LEU A 432 -29.90 -13.55 29.12
N ASN A 433 -29.63 -12.32 29.54
CA ASN A 433 -28.79 -11.99 30.70
C ASN A 433 -29.39 -10.81 31.49
N TRP A 434 -30.70 -10.86 31.75
CA TRP A 434 -31.45 -9.72 32.29
C TRP A 434 -30.90 -9.24 33.64
N GLN A 435 -30.49 -10.18 34.49
CA GLN A 435 -29.96 -9.88 35.83
C GLN A 435 -28.65 -9.09 35.81
N SER A 436 -27.78 -9.34 34.82
CA SER A 436 -26.52 -8.60 34.67
C SER A 436 -26.69 -7.30 33.88
N GLY A 437 -27.88 -7.02 33.34
CA GLY A 437 -28.13 -5.88 32.45
C GLY A 437 -28.26 -4.56 33.19
N LEU A 438 -27.36 -3.61 32.91
CA LEU A 438 -27.41 -2.24 33.40
C LEU A 438 -27.70 -1.30 32.22
N ARG A 439 -28.94 -0.82 32.15
CA ARG A 439 -29.36 0.10 31.09
C ARG A 439 -28.89 1.53 31.36
N ILE A 440 -28.25 2.14 30.37
CA ILE A 440 -27.91 3.57 30.36
C ILE A 440 -28.73 4.36 29.34
N ARG A 441 -28.72 5.70 29.43
CA ARG A 441 -29.35 6.57 28.44
C ARG A 441 -28.57 6.53 27.13
N PRO A 442 -29.27 6.44 25.98
CA PRO A 442 -28.64 6.61 24.67
C PRO A 442 -27.91 7.94 24.58
N TYR A 443 -26.71 7.94 24.02
CA TYR A 443 -25.95 9.16 23.76
C TYR A 443 -26.29 9.69 22.36
N LYS A 444 -26.70 10.96 22.28
CA LYS A 444 -27.02 11.65 21.03
C LYS A 444 -26.07 12.80 20.82
N ARG A 445 -25.08 12.59 19.97
CA ARG A 445 -23.95 13.49 19.71
C ARG A 445 -24.39 14.82 19.10
N ASN A 446 -25.37 14.80 18.20
CA ASN A 446 -25.84 15.99 17.49
C ASN A 446 -26.90 16.80 18.26
N SER A 447 -26.96 16.63 19.58
CA SER A 447 -27.87 17.39 20.45
C SER A 447 -27.17 18.60 21.07
N LEU A 448 -27.90 19.71 21.23
CA LEU A 448 -27.48 20.90 22.02
C LEU A 448 -27.13 20.58 23.48
N ARG A 449 -27.31 19.32 23.92
CA ARG A 449 -27.07 18.84 25.28
C ARG A 449 -25.89 17.87 25.37
N ALA A 450 -25.25 17.49 24.26
CA ALA A 450 -24.18 16.50 24.24
C ALA A 450 -23.01 16.86 25.19
N TYR A 451 -22.59 18.13 25.21
CA TYR A 451 -21.52 18.60 26.12
C TYR A 451 -21.90 18.62 27.61
N ARG A 452 -23.20 18.52 27.93
CA ARG A 452 -23.72 18.41 29.30
C ARG A 452 -24.04 16.97 29.69
N ASP A 453 -23.74 15.98 28.84
CA ASP A 453 -23.88 14.58 29.21
C ASP A 453 -22.93 14.26 30.38
N ARG A 454 -23.51 13.67 31.42
CA ARG A 454 -22.83 13.25 32.67
C ARG A 454 -23.16 11.80 32.99
N GLU A 455 -23.67 11.04 32.02
CA GLU A 455 -24.13 9.69 32.27
C GLU A 455 -22.97 8.76 32.66
N LEU A 456 -21.82 8.89 32.00
CA LEU A 456 -20.64 8.07 32.31
C LEU A 456 -20.03 8.42 33.67
N GLU A 457 -20.14 9.66 34.12
CA GLU A 457 -19.74 10.06 35.47
C GLU A 457 -20.60 9.37 36.53
N LYS A 458 -21.93 9.43 36.38
CA LYS A 458 -22.88 8.73 37.26
C LYS A 458 -22.65 7.22 37.23
N LEU A 459 -22.42 6.66 36.04
CA LEU A 459 -22.15 5.24 35.87
C LEU A 459 -20.85 4.84 36.59
N ALA A 460 -19.79 5.64 36.48
CA ALA A 460 -18.55 5.41 37.22
C ALA A 460 -18.80 5.34 38.73
N GLN A 461 -19.53 6.32 39.29
CA GLN A 461 -19.87 6.34 40.72
C GLN A 461 -20.66 5.09 41.14
N TYR A 462 -21.60 4.65 40.31
CA TYR A 462 -22.42 3.49 40.62
C TYR A 462 -21.61 2.20 40.59
N LEU A 463 -20.75 2.02 39.57
CA LEU A 463 -19.86 0.85 39.50
C LEU A 463 -18.89 0.83 40.68
N LEU A 464 -18.36 1.98 41.11
CA LEU A 464 -17.52 2.05 42.31
C LEU A 464 -18.29 1.68 43.59
N LEU A 465 -19.56 2.08 43.70
CA LEU A 465 -20.41 1.76 44.86
C LEU A 465 -20.68 0.26 44.97
N ILE A 466 -20.98 -0.40 43.85
CA ILE A 466 -21.31 -1.85 43.86
C ILE A 466 -20.07 -2.74 43.83
N ALA A 467 -18.88 -2.18 43.59
CA ALA A 467 -17.61 -2.93 43.58
C ALA A 467 -17.27 -3.54 44.95
N GLU A 468 -17.85 -3.04 46.05
CA GLU A 468 -17.68 -3.58 47.40
C GLU A 468 -18.57 -4.80 47.69
N LEU A 469 -19.52 -5.13 46.80
CA LEU A 469 -20.40 -6.28 46.98
C LEU A 469 -19.71 -7.59 46.63
N ASP A 470 -19.92 -8.62 47.45
CA ASP A 470 -19.38 -9.98 47.19
C ASP A 470 -20.01 -10.66 45.96
N THR A 471 -21.20 -10.24 45.55
CA THR A 471 -21.95 -10.84 44.44
C THR A 471 -23.01 -9.89 43.86
N PHE A 472 -23.26 -10.01 42.55
CA PHE A 472 -24.30 -9.30 41.79
C PHE A 472 -25.56 -10.15 41.54
N GLU A 473 -25.61 -11.37 42.09
CA GLU A 473 -26.68 -12.36 41.86
C GLU A 473 -28.10 -11.83 42.12
N HIS A 474 -28.26 -10.87 43.04
CA HIS A 474 -29.55 -10.28 43.42
C HIS A 474 -29.62 -8.77 43.24
N LEU A 475 -28.65 -8.18 42.54
CA LEU A 475 -28.56 -6.74 42.36
C LEU A 475 -29.55 -6.23 41.30
N ASP A 476 -30.48 -5.35 41.67
CA ASP A 476 -31.39 -4.72 40.71
C ASP A 476 -30.82 -3.38 40.22
N HIS A 477 -30.51 -3.30 38.94
CA HIS A 477 -30.00 -2.10 38.30
C HIS A 477 -31.10 -1.11 37.88
N SER A 478 -32.38 -1.46 37.97
CA SER A 478 -33.48 -0.65 37.39
C SER A 478 -33.53 0.80 37.90
N GLN A 479 -33.12 1.04 39.15
CA GLN A 479 -33.09 2.35 39.81
C GLN A 479 -31.68 2.86 40.13
N TRP A 480 -30.64 2.35 39.43
CA TRP A 480 -29.24 2.65 39.74
C TRP A 480 -28.93 4.16 39.83
N LYS A 481 -29.63 4.98 39.05
CA LYS A 481 -29.46 6.45 39.03
C LYS A 481 -29.94 7.15 40.30
N GLY A 482 -30.85 6.55 41.06
CA GLY A 482 -31.29 7.10 42.34
C GLY A 482 -30.23 6.92 43.44
N LEU A 483 -29.24 6.07 43.21
CA LEU A 483 -28.15 5.75 44.14
C LEU A 483 -26.90 6.60 43.91
N VAL A 484 -26.90 7.44 42.86
CA VAL A 484 -25.77 8.30 42.48
C VAL A 484 -26.24 9.73 42.17
N GLY A 485 -25.46 10.72 42.64
CA GLY A 485 -25.77 12.16 42.56
C GLY A 485 -25.87 12.69 41.14
#